data_AF-A0A3E2UR40-F1
#
_entry.id   AF-A0A3E2UR40-F1
#
_cell.length_a   1.000
_cell.length_b   1.000
_cell.length_c   1.000
_cell.angle_alpha   90.00
_cell.angle_beta   90.00
_cell.angle_gamma   90.00
#
_symmetry.space_group_name_H-M   'P 1'
#
loop_
_entity.id
_entity.type
_entity.pdbx_description
1 polymer ?
#
loop_
_entity_poly.entity_id
_entity_poly.type
_entity_poly.pdbx_seq_one_letter_code
_entity_poly.pdbx_strand_id
1 'polypeptide(L)'
;MRCEVKSLPKEKFFDPRKPFQSQRPETHEEWQARMGGEVLAVVRSGLYLDFRFLDMALSALSPAPDERCRVLATDGQTLYYQPQRLLQLYQENPKYLNRLYLHTVFHCVFRHLWLKGRREPQLWSLACDIAVENVIDSLQRKSVTRPLTYVRQNAYRQITAEEKVVAAAPVYRWLTRQTPGVLRQLEREFVTDDHRLWPKDAPEQPQQMPTPLPQKTWQKIGERMQTELDLRDKEAGEGTDALKQQVKAANRSRRSYKDFLRRFCVLREEVKLDPDEFDLNFYTYGLSVYGNLPLIEPLESRESKKIEELALVIDTSYSTSGELVRAFLAETYTLLKGRENFFHRMNLHLIQADNAVRQDILIRNEDELIHAMNHFELRGGGGTDFRPAFEYVDQLCAEKKFSNLRGLLYFTDGMGTYPARRPGYDTAFLFLGERFDDANVPPWAMKVVLDEEEFTGAAARPASALADALAEEDDLYHELNNS
;
A
#
# COMPACT_ATOMS: atom_id res chain seq x y z
N MET A 1 -6.88 -79.04 37.30
CA MET A 1 -7.22 -77.64 36.92
C MET A 1 -7.25 -77.55 35.41
N ARG A 2 -8.44 -77.50 34.80
CA ARG A 2 -8.63 -77.29 33.35
C ARG A 2 -8.55 -75.78 33.09
N CYS A 3 -7.65 -75.35 32.21
CA CYS A 3 -7.57 -73.96 31.77
C CYS A 3 -8.73 -73.67 30.80
N GLU A 4 -9.57 -72.69 31.14
CA GLU A 4 -10.58 -72.13 30.24
C GLU A 4 -9.91 -71.28 29.16
N VAL A 5 -10.15 -71.62 27.89
CA VAL A 5 -9.77 -70.79 26.75
C VAL A 5 -10.90 -69.78 26.52
N LYS A 6 -10.73 -68.54 26.97
CA LYS A 6 -11.61 -67.42 26.59
C LYS A 6 -11.31 -67.01 25.14
N SER A 7 -12.26 -67.21 24.26
CA SER A 7 -12.24 -66.70 22.89
C SER A 7 -12.29 -65.17 22.86
N LEU A 8 -11.27 -64.53 22.30
CA LEU A 8 -11.26 -63.09 22.00
C LEU A 8 -12.31 -62.77 20.91
N PRO A 9 -13.07 -61.66 21.04
CA PRO A 9 -14.02 -61.26 20.01
C PRO A 9 -13.26 -60.81 18.75
N LYS A 10 -13.71 -61.27 17.58
CA LYS A 10 -13.19 -60.86 16.27
C LYS A 10 -13.29 -59.34 16.13
N GLU A 11 -12.16 -58.67 15.97
CA GLU A 11 -12.10 -57.26 15.61
C GLU A 11 -12.84 -57.04 14.29
N LYS A 12 -13.82 -56.13 14.31
CA LYS A 12 -14.57 -55.74 13.10
C LYS A 12 -13.65 -54.93 12.22
N PHE A 13 -13.33 -55.49 11.06
CA PHE A 13 -12.58 -54.84 9.98
C PHE A 13 -13.17 -53.44 9.68
N PHE A 14 -12.35 -52.40 9.82
CA PHE A 14 -12.73 -51.03 9.49
C PHE A 14 -12.73 -50.88 7.96
N ASP A 15 -13.89 -50.62 7.37
CA ASP A 15 -14.05 -50.43 5.92
C ASP A 15 -13.82 -48.95 5.58
N PRO A 16 -12.69 -48.57 4.96
CA PRO A 16 -12.33 -47.17 4.70
C PRO A 16 -13.20 -46.49 3.65
N ARG A 17 -14.17 -47.18 3.04
CA ARG A 17 -15.10 -46.63 2.03
C ARG A 17 -16.46 -46.24 2.59
N LYS A 18 -16.75 -46.50 3.87
CA LYS A 18 -18.00 -46.06 4.49
C LYS A 18 -17.88 -44.60 4.96
N PRO A 19 -18.84 -43.71 4.64
CA PRO A 19 -18.86 -42.38 5.21
C PRO A 19 -18.97 -42.48 6.74
N PHE A 20 -18.13 -41.73 7.44
CA PHE A 20 -18.14 -41.65 8.90
C PHE A 20 -19.49 -41.10 9.36
N GLN A 21 -20.33 -41.95 9.95
CA GLN A 21 -21.56 -41.54 10.62
C GLN A 21 -21.27 -41.39 12.11
N SER A 22 -21.17 -40.15 12.59
CA SER A 22 -21.07 -39.86 14.01
C SER A 22 -22.33 -40.37 14.73
N GLN A 23 -22.15 -41.13 15.82
CA GLN A 23 -23.27 -41.69 16.60
C GLN A 23 -24.08 -40.64 17.41
N ARG A 24 -23.73 -39.35 17.32
CA ARG A 24 -24.46 -38.25 17.96
C ARG A 24 -25.38 -37.57 16.95
N PRO A 25 -26.65 -37.31 17.27
CA PRO A 25 -27.49 -36.46 16.44
C PRO A 25 -26.85 -35.08 16.34
N GLU A 26 -26.64 -34.60 15.11
CA GLU A 26 -26.11 -33.26 14.82
C GLU A 26 -26.98 -32.22 15.53
N THR A 27 -26.36 -31.32 16.29
CA THR A 27 -27.10 -30.20 16.87
C THR A 27 -27.57 -29.24 15.78
N HIS A 28 -28.60 -28.44 16.05
CA HIS A 28 -29.12 -27.50 15.04
C HIS A 28 -28.05 -26.50 14.58
N GLU A 29 -27.17 -26.06 15.49
CA GLU A 29 -26.06 -25.14 15.20
C GLU A 29 -24.98 -25.81 14.32
N GLU A 30 -24.59 -27.05 14.64
CA GLU A 30 -23.65 -27.81 13.82
C GLU A 30 -24.19 -28.07 12.40
N TRP A 31 -25.49 -28.37 12.29
CA TRP A 31 -26.17 -28.52 11.00
C TRP A 31 -26.15 -27.21 10.22
N GLN A 32 -26.49 -26.08 10.85
CA GLN A 32 -26.49 -24.77 10.19
C GLN A 32 -25.08 -24.40 9.70
N ALA A 33 -24.05 -24.64 10.51
CA ALA A 33 -22.66 -24.40 10.13
C ALA A 33 -22.24 -25.28 8.94
N ARG A 34 -22.54 -26.60 8.96
CA ARG A 34 -22.22 -27.48 7.83
C ARG A 34 -22.96 -27.05 6.56
N MET A 35 -24.26 -26.79 6.65
CA MET A 35 -25.08 -26.36 5.51
C MET A 35 -24.63 -25.01 4.95
N GLY A 36 -24.20 -24.07 5.80
CA GLY A 36 -23.66 -22.80 5.34
C GLY A 36 -22.41 -22.97 4.47
N GLY A 37 -21.51 -23.88 4.85
CA GLY A 37 -20.36 -24.26 4.04
C GLY A 37 -20.74 -24.88 2.69
N GLU A 38 -21.75 -25.75 2.67
CA GLU A 38 -22.26 -26.35 1.43
C GLU A 38 -22.90 -25.31 0.49
N VAL A 39 -23.69 -24.38 1.03
CA VAL A 39 -24.29 -23.28 0.26
C VAL A 39 -23.20 -22.41 -0.37
N LEU A 40 -22.16 -22.06 0.39
CA LEU A 40 -21.02 -21.30 -0.14
C LEU A 40 -20.27 -22.06 -1.24
N ALA A 41 -20.13 -23.39 -1.11
CA ALA A 41 -19.53 -24.21 -2.16
C ALA A 41 -20.37 -24.23 -3.46
N VAL A 42 -21.70 -24.23 -3.35
CA VAL A 42 -22.61 -24.12 -4.51
C VAL A 42 -22.50 -22.74 -5.15
N VAL A 43 -22.52 -21.66 -4.36
CA VAL A 43 -22.34 -20.28 -4.84
C VAL A 43 -21.01 -20.13 -5.58
N ARG A 44 -19.92 -20.63 -4.98
CA ARG A 44 -18.58 -20.63 -5.58
C ARG A 44 -18.57 -21.36 -6.93
N SER A 45 -19.20 -22.53 -7.00
CA SER A 45 -19.26 -23.33 -8.23
C SER A 45 -20.09 -22.64 -9.32
N GLY A 46 -21.18 -21.97 -8.95
CA GLY A 46 -21.98 -21.17 -9.87
C GLY A 46 -21.19 -19.98 -10.43
N LEU A 47 -20.52 -19.22 -9.56
CA LEU A 47 -19.70 -18.09 -9.96
C LEU A 47 -18.51 -18.49 -10.84
N TYR A 48 -17.91 -19.66 -10.60
CA TYR A 48 -16.83 -20.19 -11.44
C TYR A 48 -17.26 -20.39 -12.90
N LEU A 49 -18.50 -20.84 -13.13
CA LEU A 49 -19.02 -21.04 -14.49
C LEU A 49 -19.15 -19.72 -15.25
N ASP A 50 -19.56 -18.65 -14.56
CA ASP A 50 -19.74 -17.32 -15.15
C ASP A 50 -18.43 -16.53 -15.25
N PHE A 51 -17.50 -16.73 -14.31
CA PHE A 51 -16.27 -15.98 -14.16
C PHE A 51 -15.05 -16.91 -14.07
N ARG A 52 -14.76 -17.61 -15.16
CA ARG A 52 -13.64 -18.57 -15.23
C ARG A 52 -12.27 -17.98 -14.88
N PHE A 53 -12.06 -16.68 -15.13
CA PHE A 53 -10.82 -15.98 -14.79
C PHE A 53 -10.65 -15.72 -13.27
N LEU A 54 -11.70 -15.91 -12.46
CA LEU A 54 -11.67 -15.72 -11.00
C LEU A 54 -11.42 -17.00 -10.20
N ASP A 55 -11.18 -18.15 -10.84
CA ASP A 55 -11.06 -19.46 -10.18
C ASP A 55 -10.19 -19.45 -8.92
N MET A 56 -8.97 -18.92 -9.05
CA MET A 56 -8.01 -18.88 -7.97
C MET A 56 -8.46 -17.93 -6.85
N ALA A 57 -9.08 -16.81 -7.19
CA ALA A 57 -9.58 -15.84 -6.22
C ALA A 57 -10.79 -16.39 -5.44
N LEU A 58 -11.72 -17.07 -6.13
CA LEU A 58 -12.89 -17.70 -5.53
C LEU A 58 -12.52 -18.88 -4.61
N SER A 59 -11.37 -19.52 -4.84
CA SER A 59 -10.91 -20.66 -4.04
C SER A 59 -9.92 -20.29 -2.92
N ALA A 60 -9.50 -19.02 -2.85
CA ALA A 60 -8.46 -18.58 -1.91
C ALA A 60 -8.93 -18.47 -0.46
N LEU A 61 -10.24 -18.24 -0.24
CA LEU A 61 -10.81 -18.08 1.10
C LEU A 61 -11.38 -19.40 1.64
N SER A 62 -11.05 -19.72 2.89
CA SER A 62 -11.63 -20.87 3.60
C SER A 62 -12.88 -20.45 4.39
N PRO A 63 -14.05 -21.06 4.18
CA PRO A 63 -15.27 -20.67 4.88
C PRO A 63 -15.23 -21.12 6.36
N ALA A 64 -15.58 -20.23 7.29
CA ALA A 64 -15.73 -20.54 8.71
C ALA A 64 -16.98 -19.87 9.31
N PRO A 65 -17.72 -20.55 10.20
CA PRO A 65 -18.88 -19.94 10.87
C PRO A 65 -18.42 -18.92 11.94
N ASP A 66 -19.07 -17.75 11.99
CA ASP A 66 -18.94 -16.76 13.08
C ASP A 66 -20.27 -16.02 13.29
N GLU A 67 -20.86 -16.19 14.47
CA GLU A 67 -22.12 -15.53 14.88
C GLU A 67 -21.98 -14.02 15.08
N ARG A 68 -20.75 -13.51 15.20
CA ARG A 68 -20.50 -12.09 15.45
C ARG A 68 -20.50 -11.25 14.18
N CYS A 69 -20.63 -11.86 13.01
CA CYS A 69 -20.71 -11.18 11.72
C CYS A 69 -22.17 -10.95 11.32
N ARG A 70 -22.47 -9.90 10.55
CA ARG A 70 -23.81 -9.60 10.00
C ARG A 70 -24.23 -10.62 8.96
N VAL A 71 -23.40 -10.81 7.93
CA VAL A 71 -23.67 -11.77 6.86
C VAL A 71 -22.37 -12.45 6.43
N LEU A 72 -21.43 -11.67 5.88
CA LEU A 72 -20.07 -12.10 5.54
C LEU A 72 -19.05 -11.10 6.09
N ALA A 73 -17.89 -11.60 6.49
CA ALA A 73 -16.71 -10.81 6.83
C ALA A 73 -15.45 -11.57 6.39
N THR A 74 -14.34 -10.86 6.20
CA THR A 74 -13.07 -11.49 5.83
C THR A 74 -11.86 -10.81 6.46
N ASP A 75 -10.85 -11.62 6.79
CA ASP A 75 -9.52 -11.22 7.22
C ASP A 75 -8.45 -11.42 6.11
N GLY A 76 -8.89 -11.88 4.92
CA GLY A 76 -8.01 -12.19 3.79
C GLY A 76 -7.48 -13.63 3.73
N GLN A 77 -7.83 -14.50 4.69
CA GLN A 77 -7.57 -15.95 4.62
C GLN A 77 -8.87 -16.75 4.79
N THR A 78 -9.72 -16.31 5.71
CA THR A 78 -10.94 -16.95 6.11
C THR A 78 -12.12 -16.08 5.68
N LEU A 79 -13.16 -16.71 5.15
CA LEU A 79 -14.45 -16.08 4.94
C LEU A 79 -15.35 -16.45 6.10
N TYR A 80 -15.58 -15.50 6.99
CA TYR A 80 -16.48 -15.66 8.11
C TYR A 80 -17.91 -15.40 7.67
N TYR A 81 -18.84 -16.26 8.07
CA TYR A 81 -20.25 -16.09 7.74
C TYR A 81 -21.14 -16.41 8.94
N GLN A 82 -22.29 -15.73 9.01
CA GLN A 82 -23.32 -16.07 9.99
C GLN A 82 -24.24 -17.16 9.44
N PRO A 83 -24.23 -18.39 10.00
CA PRO A 83 -24.95 -19.54 9.42
C PRO A 83 -26.45 -19.30 9.24
N GLN A 84 -27.14 -18.80 10.27
CA GLN A 84 -28.58 -18.59 10.21
C GLN A 84 -28.99 -17.55 9.16
N ARG A 85 -28.27 -16.41 9.12
CA ARG A 85 -28.59 -15.32 8.20
C ARG A 85 -28.26 -15.66 6.75
N LEU A 86 -27.17 -16.40 6.54
CA LEU A 86 -26.76 -16.87 5.22
C LEU A 86 -27.79 -17.82 4.61
N LEU A 87 -28.31 -18.77 5.41
CA LEU A 87 -29.33 -19.72 4.94
C LEU A 87 -30.66 -19.01 4.58
N GLN A 88 -31.06 -18.01 5.35
CA GLN A 88 -32.23 -17.19 5.02
C GLN A 88 -32.04 -16.42 3.71
N LEU A 89 -30.89 -15.76 3.54
CA LEU A 89 -30.59 -15.00 2.32
C LEU A 89 -30.50 -15.89 1.08
N TYR A 90 -29.98 -17.12 1.22
CA TYR A 90 -29.95 -18.07 0.12
C TYR A 90 -31.36 -18.45 -0.37
N GLN A 91 -32.32 -18.59 0.55
CA GLN A 91 -33.72 -18.89 0.22
C GLN A 91 -34.44 -17.68 -0.39
N GLU A 92 -34.22 -16.48 0.18
CA GLU A 92 -34.90 -15.26 -0.26
C GLU A 92 -34.35 -14.72 -1.59
N ASN A 93 -33.02 -14.66 -1.73
CA ASN A 93 -32.36 -14.05 -2.88
C ASN A 93 -30.97 -14.65 -3.14
N PRO A 94 -30.88 -15.78 -3.86
CA PRO A 94 -29.60 -16.43 -4.16
C PRO A 94 -28.68 -15.56 -5.03
N LYS A 95 -29.23 -14.69 -5.88
CA LYS A 95 -28.44 -13.76 -6.71
C LYS A 95 -27.72 -12.71 -5.87
N TYR A 96 -28.37 -12.23 -4.81
CA TYR A 96 -27.74 -11.30 -3.88
C TYR A 96 -26.59 -11.97 -3.11
N LEU A 97 -26.73 -13.26 -2.76
CA LEU A 97 -25.65 -14.01 -2.12
C LEU A 97 -24.43 -14.19 -3.05
N ASN A 98 -24.66 -14.50 -4.34
CA ASN A 98 -23.60 -14.56 -5.34
C ASN A 98 -22.83 -13.24 -5.43
N ARG A 99 -23.56 -12.12 -5.45
CA ARG A 99 -22.98 -10.78 -5.46
C ARG A 99 -22.17 -10.50 -4.19
N LEU A 100 -22.72 -10.80 -3.02
CA LEU A 100 -22.06 -10.56 -1.73
C LEU A 100 -20.77 -11.38 -1.61
N TYR A 101 -20.78 -12.63 -2.07
CA TYR A 101 -19.57 -13.44 -2.11
C TYR A 101 -18.50 -12.80 -3.00
N LEU A 102 -18.87 -12.40 -4.21
CA LEU A 102 -17.97 -11.79 -5.18
C LEU A 102 -17.45 -10.42 -4.70
N HIS A 103 -18.27 -9.66 -3.97
CA HIS A 103 -17.90 -8.42 -3.30
C HIS A 103 -16.77 -8.65 -2.30
N THR A 104 -16.93 -9.59 -1.37
CA THR A 104 -15.88 -9.90 -0.37
C THR A 104 -14.58 -10.38 -1.03
N VAL A 105 -14.65 -11.18 -2.09
CA VAL A 105 -13.48 -11.62 -2.85
C VAL A 105 -12.78 -10.43 -3.52
N PHE A 106 -13.52 -9.48 -4.08
CA PHE A 106 -12.93 -8.29 -4.69
C PHE A 106 -12.25 -7.35 -3.70
N HIS A 107 -12.71 -7.25 -2.45
CA HIS A 107 -11.94 -6.55 -1.41
C HIS A 107 -10.55 -7.17 -1.21
N CYS A 108 -10.44 -8.50 -1.28
CA CYS A 108 -9.16 -9.20 -1.19
C CYS A 108 -8.31 -9.01 -2.45
N VAL A 109 -8.90 -9.14 -3.64
CA VAL A 109 -8.20 -8.94 -4.94
C VAL A 109 -7.63 -7.52 -5.07
N PHE A 110 -8.42 -6.51 -4.70
CA PHE A 110 -7.99 -5.10 -4.73
C PHE A 110 -7.13 -4.71 -3.52
N ARG A 111 -6.95 -5.63 -2.56
CA ARG A 111 -6.12 -5.46 -1.35
C ARG A 111 -6.62 -4.32 -0.44
N HIS A 112 -7.91 -4.01 -0.48
CA HIS A 112 -8.53 -2.95 0.32
C HIS A 112 -8.29 -3.11 1.84
N LEU A 113 -8.19 -4.36 2.31
CA LEU A 113 -7.92 -4.72 3.70
C LEU A 113 -6.61 -4.12 4.25
N TRP A 114 -5.59 -3.99 3.39
CA TRP A 114 -4.23 -3.56 3.79
C TRP A 114 -3.89 -2.14 3.32
N LEU A 115 -4.79 -1.49 2.59
CA LEU A 115 -4.56 -0.17 1.96
C LEU A 115 -5.19 1.00 2.72
N LYS A 116 -5.65 0.77 3.96
CA LYS A 116 -6.28 1.80 4.78
C LYS A 116 -5.32 2.94 5.12
N GLY A 117 -4.14 2.61 5.64
CA GLY A 117 -3.15 3.62 6.06
C GLY A 117 -3.75 4.59 7.08
N ARG A 118 -3.49 5.89 6.93
CA ARG A 118 -3.97 6.94 7.85
C ARG A 118 -5.42 7.40 7.60
N ARG A 119 -6.17 6.73 6.72
CA ARG A 119 -7.53 7.14 6.32
C ARG A 119 -8.58 6.86 7.40
N GLU A 120 -9.65 7.65 7.39
CA GLU A 120 -10.78 7.44 8.30
C GLU A 120 -11.44 6.07 8.01
N PRO A 121 -11.61 5.19 9.02
CA PRO A 121 -12.07 3.83 8.78
C PRO A 121 -13.42 3.73 8.07
N GLN A 122 -14.39 4.57 8.46
CA GLN A 122 -15.76 4.52 7.94
C GLN A 122 -15.83 4.99 6.48
N LEU A 123 -15.19 6.11 6.18
CA LEU A 123 -15.12 6.63 4.81
C LEU A 123 -14.31 5.71 3.89
N TRP A 124 -13.23 5.11 4.40
CA TRP A 124 -12.44 4.16 3.61
C TRP A 124 -13.23 2.89 3.30
N SER A 125 -13.96 2.32 4.28
CA SER A 125 -14.84 1.18 4.02
C SER A 125 -15.86 1.49 2.93
N LEU A 126 -16.54 2.65 3.04
CA LEU A 126 -17.53 3.06 2.06
C LEU A 126 -16.93 3.28 0.67
N ALA A 127 -15.73 3.85 0.61
CA ALA A 127 -15.02 4.04 -0.66
C ALA A 127 -14.67 2.70 -1.34
N CYS A 128 -14.24 1.73 -0.55
CA CYS A 128 -13.95 0.39 -1.01
C CYS A 128 -15.21 -0.31 -1.54
N ASP A 129 -16.33 -0.19 -0.82
CA ASP A 129 -17.61 -0.78 -1.22
C ASP A 129 -18.10 -0.19 -2.54
N ILE A 130 -18.07 1.13 -2.69
CA ILE A 130 -18.48 1.81 -3.93
C ILE A 130 -17.61 1.36 -5.11
N ALA A 131 -16.29 1.25 -4.91
CA ALA A 131 -15.37 0.80 -5.96
C ALA A 131 -15.65 -0.65 -6.39
N VAL A 132 -15.85 -1.55 -5.43
CA VAL A 132 -16.17 -2.97 -5.69
C VAL A 132 -17.54 -3.08 -6.37
N GLU A 133 -18.55 -2.42 -5.84
CA GLU A 133 -19.92 -2.49 -6.35
C GLU A 133 -20.04 -1.91 -7.77
N ASN A 134 -19.26 -0.87 -8.09
CA ASN A 134 -19.16 -0.34 -9.46
C ASN A 134 -18.60 -1.39 -10.43
N VAL A 135 -17.57 -2.14 -10.02
CA VAL A 135 -17.04 -3.25 -10.82
C VAL A 135 -18.11 -4.33 -11.01
N ILE A 136 -18.80 -4.75 -9.96
CA ILE A 136 -19.83 -5.80 -10.08
C ILE A 136 -20.98 -5.34 -10.98
N ASP A 137 -21.41 -4.08 -10.87
CA ASP A 137 -22.45 -3.50 -11.71
C ASP A 137 -22.04 -3.43 -13.18
N SER A 138 -20.75 -3.19 -13.45
CA SER A 138 -20.20 -3.15 -14.81
C SER A 138 -20.11 -4.52 -15.49
N LEU A 139 -20.02 -5.63 -14.73
CA LEU A 139 -19.87 -6.98 -15.29
C LEU A 139 -21.12 -7.48 -16.05
N GLN A 140 -22.30 -6.89 -15.80
CA GLN A 140 -23.58 -7.17 -16.49
C GLN A 140 -23.95 -8.67 -16.65
N ARG A 141 -23.45 -9.57 -15.79
CA ARG A 141 -23.78 -11.01 -15.82
C ARG A 141 -25.07 -11.32 -15.06
N LYS A 142 -25.92 -12.17 -15.64
CA LYS A 142 -27.25 -12.55 -15.10
C LYS A 142 -27.24 -13.04 -13.64
N SER A 143 -26.13 -13.61 -13.20
CA SER A 143 -25.95 -14.21 -11.88
C SER A 143 -25.70 -13.18 -10.77
N VAL A 144 -25.30 -11.95 -11.13
CA VAL A 144 -25.01 -10.84 -10.19
C VAL A 144 -25.75 -9.54 -10.53
N THR A 145 -26.47 -9.49 -11.66
CA THR A 145 -27.25 -8.32 -12.09
C THR A 145 -28.35 -7.96 -11.11
N ARG A 146 -28.44 -6.67 -10.79
CA ARG A 146 -29.47 -6.04 -9.97
C ARG A 146 -29.98 -4.76 -10.67
N PRO A 147 -31.26 -4.38 -10.52
CA PRO A 147 -31.70 -3.05 -10.92
C PRO A 147 -31.00 -1.96 -10.10
N LEU A 148 -30.38 -1.00 -10.77
CA LEU A 148 -29.62 0.09 -10.13
C LEU A 148 -30.55 1.19 -9.63
N THR A 149 -30.42 1.57 -8.37
CA THR A 149 -31.08 2.75 -7.79
C THR A 149 -30.53 4.04 -8.40
N TYR A 150 -31.34 5.10 -8.49
CA TYR A 150 -30.91 6.42 -8.96
C TYR A 150 -29.69 6.95 -8.18
N VAL A 151 -29.66 6.75 -6.86
CA VAL A 151 -28.55 7.17 -5.99
C VAL A 151 -27.22 6.57 -6.44
N ARG A 152 -27.20 5.27 -6.77
CA ARG A 152 -26.00 4.55 -7.22
C ARG A 152 -25.53 5.07 -8.59
N GLN A 153 -26.44 5.21 -9.54
CA GLN A 153 -26.12 5.74 -10.87
C GLN A 153 -25.61 7.19 -10.83
N ASN A 154 -26.16 8.00 -9.91
CA ASN A 154 -25.71 9.38 -9.74
C ASN A 154 -24.31 9.42 -9.12
N ALA A 155 -24.05 8.61 -8.10
CA ALA A 155 -22.73 8.50 -7.48
C ALA A 155 -21.66 8.12 -8.51
N TYR A 156 -21.91 7.06 -9.32
CA TYR A 156 -20.96 6.65 -10.36
C TYR A 156 -20.69 7.75 -11.39
N ARG A 157 -21.72 8.49 -11.80
CA ARG A 157 -21.57 9.61 -12.74
C ARG A 157 -20.75 10.75 -12.16
N GLN A 158 -20.98 11.12 -10.91
CA GLN A 158 -20.25 12.20 -10.24
C GLN A 158 -18.78 11.83 -10.05
N ILE A 159 -18.50 10.62 -9.57
CA ILE A 159 -17.13 10.14 -9.37
C ILE A 159 -16.37 10.04 -10.70
N THR A 160 -16.99 9.49 -11.74
CA THR A 160 -16.37 9.38 -13.07
C THR A 160 -16.10 10.76 -13.69
N ALA A 161 -16.97 11.74 -13.43
CA ALA A 161 -16.79 13.10 -13.93
C ALA A 161 -15.62 13.83 -13.24
N GLU A 162 -15.40 13.61 -11.95
CA GLU A 162 -14.37 14.30 -11.17
C GLU A 162 -13.00 13.61 -11.24
N GLU A 163 -12.95 12.29 -11.08
CA GLU A 163 -11.70 11.56 -10.87
C GLU A 163 -11.35 10.56 -12.00
N LYS A 164 -12.14 10.52 -13.09
CA LYS A 164 -12.01 9.64 -14.28
C LYS A 164 -12.14 8.13 -14.01
N VAL A 165 -11.71 7.62 -12.87
CA VAL A 165 -11.77 6.20 -12.49
C VAL A 165 -12.42 6.04 -11.12
N VAL A 166 -13.37 5.09 -11.00
CA VAL A 166 -14.07 4.79 -9.74
C VAL A 166 -13.26 3.78 -8.91
N ALA A 167 -12.04 4.15 -8.52
CA ALA A 167 -11.18 3.35 -7.62
C ALA A 167 -11.31 3.81 -6.17
N ALA A 168 -10.95 2.96 -5.20
CA ALA A 168 -11.18 3.24 -3.78
C ALA A 168 -10.52 4.55 -3.29
N ALA A 169 -9.31 4.88 -3.76
CA ALA A 169 -8.65 6.13 -3.38
C ALA A 169 -9.34 7.38 -3.98
N PRO A 170 -9.57 7.48 -5.30
CA PRO A 170 -10.41 8.52 -5.89
C PRO A 170 -11.79 8.69 -5.23
N VAL A 171 -12.47 7.59 -4.95
CA VAL A 171 -13.78 7.61 -4.28
C VAL A 171 -13.66 8.19 -2.87
N TYR A 172 -12.61 7.84 -2.12
CA TYR A 172 -12.37 8.40 -0.79
C TYR A 172 -12.19 9.93 -0.84
N ARG A 173 -11.47 10.46 -1.84
CA ARG A 173 -11.32 11.92 -2.06
C ARG A 173 -12.65 12.59 -2.32
N TRP A 174 -13.47 11.95 -3.14
CA TRP A 174 -14.80 12.45 -3.43
C TRP A 174 -15.67 12.47 -2.16
N LEU A 175 -15.63 11.40 -1.35
CA LEU A 175 -16.41 11.26 -0.11
C LEU A 175 -16.02 12.30 0.95
N THR A 176 -14.74 12.68 1.08
CA THR A 176 -14.32 13.70 2.06
C THR A 176 -14.87 15.09 1.75
N ARG A 177 -15.26 15.37 0.50
CA ARG A 177 -15.90 16.63 0.09
C ARG A 177 -17.41 16.63 0.23
N GLN A 178 -18.03 15.48 0.55
CA GLN A 178 -19.49 15.36 0.61
C GLN A 178 -20.09 15.76 1.96
N THR A 179 -21.38 16.08 1.93
CA THR A 179 -22.15 16.37 3.15
C THR A 179 -22.54 15.08 3.89
N PRO A 180 -22.66 15.11 5.24
CA PRO A 180 -23.03 13.95 6.04
C PRO A 180 -24.44 13.40 5.74
N GLY A 181 -25.30 14.18 5.09
CA GLY A 181 -26.60 13.71 4.58
C GLY A 181 -26.45 12.72 3.42
N VAL A 182 -25.58 13.05 2.46
CA VAL A 182 -25.28 12.20 1.29
C VAL A 182 -24.52 10.95 1.71
N LEU A 183 -23.55 11.07 2.62
CA LEU A 183 -22.80 9.93 3.15
C LEU A 183 -23.73 8.85 3.72
N ARG A 184 -24.71 9.22 4.56
CA ARG A 184 -25.68 8.27 5.12
C ARG A 184 -26.58 7.60 4.07
N GLN A 185 -26.86 8.28 2.95
CA GLN A 185 -27.62 7.68 1.85
C GLN A 185 -26.75 6.65 1.11
N LEU A 186 -25.49 6.97 0.87
CA LEU A 186 -24.54 6.07 0.23
C LEU A 186 -24.25 4.85 1.10
N GLU A 187 -24.05 5.03 2.41
CA GLU A 187 -23.85 3.93 3.35
C GLU A 187 -24.99 2.91 3.30
N ARG A 188 -26.24 3.37 3.20
CA ARG A 188 -27.40 2.47 3.11
C ARG A 188 -27.49 1.70 1.80
N GLU A 189 -26.94 2.25 0.71
CA GLU A 189 -27.01 1.66 -0.63
C GLU A 189 -25.82 0.77 -0.98
N PHE A 190 -24.65 1.04 -0.39
CA PHE A 190 -23.37 0.41 -0.75
C PHE A 190 -22.78 -0.50 0.32
N VAL A 191 -23.08 -0.31 1.61
CA VAL A 191 -22.53 -1.18 2.66
C VAL A 191 -23.19 -2.56 2.60
N THR A 192 -22.40 -3.57 2.25
CA THR A 192 -22.89 -4.95 2.07
C THR A 192 -22.28 -5.96 3.02
N ASP A 193 -21.02 -5.83 3.39
CA ASP A 193 -20.28 -6.76 4.26
C ASP A 193 -19.70 -6.08 5.52
N ASP A 194 -19.16 -6.91 6.42
CA ASP A 194 -18.60 -6.45 7.69
C ASP A 194 -17.08 -6.29 7.62
N HIS A 195 -16.62 -5.04 7.80
CA HIS A 195 -15.21 -4.67 7.77
C HIS A 195 -14.49 -4.77 9.13
N ARG A 196 -15.11 -5.36 10.14
CA ARG A 196 -14.56 -5.41 11.52
C ARG A 196 -13.22 -6.14 11.60
N LEU A 197 -13.02 -7.14 10.76
CA LEU A 197 -11.85 -8.03 10.76
C LEU A 197 -10.67 -7.48 9.96
N TRP A 198 -10.82 -6.30 9.36
CA TRP A 198 -9.72 -5.67 8.65
C TRP A 198 -8.61 -5.32 9.64
N PRO A 199 -7.34 -5.64 9.31
CA PRO A 199 -6.24 -5.36 10.20
C PRO A 199 -6.23 -3.86 10.52
N LYS A 200 -6.24 -3.54 11.81
CA LYS A 200 -5.92 -2.17 12.25
C LYS A 200 -4.48 -1.91 11.84
N ASP A 201 -4.19 -0.70 11.36
CA ASP A 201 -2.85 -0.30 10.98
C ASP A 201 -1.89 -0.72 12.10
N ALA A 202 -0.90 -1.53 11.76
CA ALA A 202 0.16 -1.84 12.72
C ALA A 202 0.76 -0.48 13.12
N PRO A 203 0.90 -0.17 14.43
CA PRO A 203 1.70 0.99 14.84
C PRO A 203 3.06 0.84 14.17
N GLU A 204 3.64 1.91 13.64
CA GLU A 204 4.89 1.95 12.87
C GLU A 204 5.89 0.88 13.32
N GLN A 205 5.75 -0.34 12.75
CA GLN A 205 6.52 -1.47 13.22
C GLN A 205 7.84 -1.46 12.45
N PRO A 206 8.97 -1.74 13.11
CA PRO A 206 10.28 -1.82 12.46
C PRO A 206 10.18 -2.70 11.21
N GLN A 207 10.76 -2.22 10.11
CA GLN A 207 10.71 -2.78 8.74
C GLN A 207 11.28 -4.21 8.58
N GLN A 208 11.42 -4.99 9.66
CA GLN A 208 11.96 -6.35 9.69
C GLN A 208 10.89 -7.45 9.72
N MET A 209 9.60 -7.12 9.88
CA MET A 209 8.54 -8.13 9.78
C MET A 209 8.17 -8.40 8.31
N PRO A 210 8.19 -9.66 7.85
CA PRO A 210 7.77 -9.99 6.49
C PRO A 210 6.31 -9.56 6.28
N THR A 211 6.04 -8.96 5.11
CA THR A 211 4.68 -8.65 4.62
C THR A 211 3.77 -9.84 4.92
N PRO A 212 2.59 -9.64 5.54
CA PRO A 212 1.74 -10.75 5.96
C PRO A 212 1.51 -11.68 4.76
N LEU A 213 1.81 -12.98 4.97
CA LEU A 213 1.67 -14.05 3.98
C LEU A 213 0.42 -13.93 3.08
N PRO A 214 -0.78 -13.60 3.59
CA PRO A 214 -1.97 -13.45 2.75
C PRO A 214 -1.85 -12.31 1.72
N GLN A 215 -1.22 -11.17 2.04
CA GLN A 215 -1.11 -10.05 1.11
C GLN A 215 -0.25 -10.41 -0.12
N LYS A 216 0.83 -11.17 0.08
CA LYS A 216 1.67 -11.69 -1.03
C LYS A 216 0.93 -12.70 -1.89
N THR A 217 0.12 -13.56 -1.27
CA THR A 217 -0.71 -14.53 -2.00
C THR A 217 -1.72 -13.80 -2.88
N TRP A 218 -2.46 -12.83 -2.33
CA TRP A 218 -3.42 -12.05 -3.10
C TRP A 218 -2.79 -11.17 -4.18
N GLN A 219 -1.57 -10.67 -3.97
CA GLN A 219 -0.81 -10.00 -5.03
C GLN A 219 -0.55 -10.95 -6.22
N LYS A 220 -0.09 -12.18 -5.97
CA LYS A 220 0.12 -13.17 -7.04
C LYS A 220 -1.18 -13.54 -7.76
N ILE A 221 -2.28 -13.63 -7.01
CA ILE A 221 -3.62 -13.88 -7.56
C ILE A 221 -4.03 -12.72 -8.48
N GLY A 222 -3.84 -11.47 -8.04
CA GLY A 222 -4.11 -10.27 -8.83
C GLY A 222 -3.27 -10.19 -10.11
N GLU A 223 -1.97 -10.47 -10.04
CA GLU A 223 -1.06 -10.48 -11.20
C GLU A 223 -1.46 -11.55 -12.23
N ARG A 224 -1.79 -12.76 -11.75
CA ARG A 224 -2.28 -13.85 -12.61
C ARG A 224 -3.63 -13.51 -13.23
N MET A 225 -4.54 -12.93 -12.46
CA MET A 225 -5.86 -12.49 -12.94
C MET A 225 -5.73 -11.43 -14.03
N GLN A 226 -4.82 -10.45 -13.86
CA GLN A 226 -4.53 -9.47 -14.89
C GLN A 226 -4.07 -10.12 -16.20
N THR A 227 -3.16 -11.09 -16.09
CA THR A 227 -2.64 -11.83 -17.25
C THR A 227 -3.74 -12.61 -17.97
N GLU A 228 -4.61 -13.30 -17.23
CA GLU A 228 -5.76 -14.03 -17.79
C GLU A 228 -6.76 -13.10 -18.48
N LEU A 229 -7.01 -11.92 -17.91
CA LEU A 229 -7.87 -10.90 -18.52
C LEU A 229 -7.26 -10.37 -19.82
N ASP A 230 -5.97 -9.99 -19.81
CA ASP A 230 -5.26 -9.49 -20.99
C ASP A 230 -5.21 -10.53 -22.13
N LEU A 231 -5.06 -11.81 -21.82
CA LEU A 231 -5.05 -12.89 -22.82
C LEU A 231 -6.44 -13.18 -23.40
N ARG A 232 -7.50 -12.93 -22.63
CA ARG A 232 -8.89 -13.28 -22.97
C ARG A 232 -9.76 -12.07 -23.29
N ASP A 233 -9.16 -10.93 -23.64
CA ASP A 233 -9.84 -9.67 -24.00
C ASP A 233 -10.97 -9.87 -25.05
N LYS A 234 -10.91 -10.91 -25.90
CA LYS A 234 -11.96 -11.22 -26.88
C LYS A 234 -13.19 -11.96 -26.33
N GLU A 235 -13.05 -12.70 -25.23
CA GLU A 235 -14.15 -13.48 -24.60
C GLU A 235 -14.77 -12.77 -23.39
N ALA A 236 -14.08 -11.76 -22.85
CA ALA A 236 -14.43 -11.11 -21.59
C ALA A 236 -15.76 -10.30 -21.68
N GLY A 237 -16.13 -9.84 -22.88
CA GLY A 237 -17.37 -9.10 -23.14
C GLY A 237 -17.30 -7.62 -22.73
N GLU A 238 -18.27 -6.83 -23.18
CA GLU A 238 -18.42 -5.43 -22.74
C GLU A 238 -18.68 -5.38 -21.23
N GLY A 239 -17.86 -4.64 -20.48
CA GLY A 239 -18.01 -4.47 -19.03
C GLY A 239 -16.83 -4.94 -18.17
N THR A 240 -15.88 -5.71 -18.71
CA THR A 240 -14.66 -6.09 -17.97
C THR A 240 -13.59 -5.00 -17.93
N ASP A 241 -13.78 -3.89 -18.64
CA ASP A 241 -12.83 -2.77 -18.67
C ASP A 241 -12.68 -2.10 -17.31
N ALA A 242 -13.77 -1.91 -16.58
CA ALA A 242 -13.72 -1.35 -15.22
C ALA A 242 -12.96 -2.28 -14.27
N LEU A 243 -13.17 -3.60 -14.38
CA LEU A 243 -12.42 -4.59 -13.62
C LEU A 243 -10.92 -4.53 -13.98
N LYS A 244 -10.59 -4.47 -15.27
CA LYS A 244 -9.21 -4.37 -15.76
C LYS A 244 -8.51 -3.13 -15.24
N GLN A 245 -9.19 -1.99 -15.20
CA GLN A 245 -8.68 -0.74 -14.64
C GLN A 245 -8.42 -0.87 -13.13
N GLN A 246 -9.36 -1.44 -12.36
CA GLN A 246 -9.17 -1.64 -10.92
C GLN A 246 -8.05 -2.63 -10.60
N VAL A 247 -7.96 -3.76 -11.31
CA VAL A 247 -6.88 -4.73 -11.12
C VAL A 247 -5.53 -4.11 -11.48
N LYS A 248 -5.45 -3.32 -12.57
CA LYS A 248 -4.23 -2.57 -12.90
C LYS A 248 -3.87 -1.56 -11.83
N ALA A 249 -4.83 -0.78 -11.34
CA ALA A 249 -4.62 0.19 -10.26
C ALA A 249 -4.16 -0.49 -8.96
N ALA A 250 -4.75 -1.66 -8.63
CA ALA A 250 -4.37 -2.45 -7.48
C ALA A 250 -2.99 -3.09 -7.64
N ASN A 251 -2.64 -3.64 -8.81
CA ASN A 251 -1.36 -4.31 -9.06
C ASN A 251 -0.19 -3.34 -9.31
N ARG A 252 -0.46 -2.07 -9.62
CA ARG A 252 0.59 -1.04 -9.66
C ARG A 252 1.38 -1.13 -8.36
N SER A 253 2.67 -1.44 -8.46
CA SER A 253 3.53 -1.52 -7.30
C SER A 253 3.65 -0.12 -6.71
N ARG A 254 2.79 0.18 -5.73
CA ARG A 254 2.94 1.29 -4.79
C ARG A 254 4.18 0.99 -3.95
N ARG A 255 5.35 1.15 -4.57
CA ARG A 255 6.62 1.12 -3.85
C ARG A 255 6.59 2.34 -2.96
N SER A 256 6.53 2.12 -1.64
CA SER A 256 6.69 3.21 -0.69
C SER A 256 7.94 3.99 -1.09
N TYR A 257 7.80 5.31 -1.16
CA TYR A 257 8.90 6.21 -1.51
C TYR A 257 10.14 5.95 -0.62
N LYS A 258 9.92 5.53 0.63
CA LYS A 258 10.95 5.07 1.56
C LYS A 258 11.78 3.88 1.04
N ASP A 259 11.13 2.86 0.50
CA ASP A 259 11.80 1.68 -0.07
C ASP A 259 12.46 1.99 -1.41
N PHE A 260 11.95 3.00 -2.13
CA PHE A 260 12.57 3.50 -3.34
C PHE A 260 13.90 4.21 -3.03
N LEU A 261 13.90 5.16 -2.09
CA LEU A 261 15.11 5.86 -1.66
C LEU A 261 16.19 4.90 -1.12
N ARG A 262 15.80 3.76 -0.52
CA ARG A 262 16.75 2.72 -0.09
C ARG A 262 17.63 2.18 -1.21
N ARG A 263 17.14 2.14 -2.46
CA ARG A 263 17.94 1.66 -3.61
C ARG A 263 19.09 2.59 -3.96
N PHE A 264 18.98 3.87 -3.60
CA PHE A 264 20.02 4.87 -3.83
C PHE A 264 21.03 4.93 -2.68
N CYS A 265 20.82 4.23 -1.57
CA CYS A 265 21.73 4.20 -0.43
C CYS A 265 22.91 3.24 -0.67
N VAL A 266 24.14 3.70 -0.43
CA VAL A 266 25.37 2.90 -0.53
C VAL A 266 25.87 2.55 0.86
N LEU A 267 26.29 1.29 1.06
CA LEU A 267 26.98 0.84 2.27
C LEU A 267 28.40 1.43 2.31
N ARG A 268 28.75 2.12 3.39
CA ARG A 268 30.11 2.55 3.69
C ARG A 268 30.44 2.42 5.18
N GLU A 269 31.68 2.08 5.45
CA GLU A 269 32.27 2.06 6.79
C GLU A 269 32.67 3.48 7.20
N GLU A 270 32.19 3.94 8.34
CA GLU A 270 32.65 5.17 8.98
C GLU A 270 33.44 4.85 10.24
N VAL A 271 34.47 5.65 10.55
CA VAL A 271 35.22 5.52 11.80
C VAL A 271 34.38 6.06 12.95
N LYS A 272 33.49 5.21 13.47
CA LYS A 272 32.62 5.47 14.61
C LYS A 272 32.37 4.14 15.31
N LEU A 273 32.38 4.17 16.64
CA LEU A 273 32.09 3.01 17.46
C LEU A 273 30.69 2.48 17.17
N ASP A 274 30.58 1.18 16.89
CA ASP A 274 29.30 0.50 16.74
C ASP A 274 28.93 -0.28 18.02
N PRO A 275 28.05 0.27 18.88
CA PRO A 275 27.61 -0.41 20.09
C PRO A 275 26.65 -1.57 19.80
N ASP A 276 26.03 -1.63 18.61
CA ASP A 276 25.01 -2.64 18.30
C ASP A 276 25.63 -4.00 17.94
N GLU A 277 26.80 -3.99 17.31
CA GLU A 277 27.60 -5.20 17.04
C GLU A 277 28.47 -5.64 18.23
N PHE A 278 28.60 -4.79 19.25
CA PHE A 278 29.47 -5.04 20.40
C PHE A 278 28.76 -5.79 21.53
N ASP A 279 29.19 -7.03 21.80
CA ASP A 279 28.65 -7.83 22.91
C ASP A 279 29.38 -7.57 24.23
N LEU A 280 28.75 -6.75 25.10
CA LEU A 280 29.28 -6.46 26.43
C LEU A 280 29.55 -7.71 27.29
N ASN A 281 28.87 -8.83 27.07
CA ASN A 281 29.08 -10.05 27.86
C ASN A 281 30.45 -10.66 27.60
N PHE A 282 30.89 -10.72 26.34
CA PHE A 282 32.22 -11.22 25.99
C PHE A 282 33.33 -10.28 26.44
N TYR A 283 33.08 -8.96 26.38
CA TYR A 283 34.01 -7.96 26.88
C TYR A 283 34.26 -8.10 28.39
N THR A 284 33.18 -8.15 29.17
CA THR A 284 33.24 -8.28 30.63
C THR A 284 33.79 -9.65 31.07
N TYR A 285 33.45 -10.72 30.36
CA TYR A 285 34.01 -12.04 30.60
C TYR A 285 35.53 -12.07 30.42
N GLY A 286 36.06 -11.48 29.34
CA GLY A 286 37.50 -11.39 29.10
C GLY A 286 38.25 -10.69 30.24
N LEU A 287 37.72 -9.55 30.70
CA LEU A 287 38.27 -8.82 31.85
C LEU A 287 38.21 -9.63 33.14
N SER A 288 37.17 -10.43 33.37
CA SER A 288 37.05 -11.26 34.58
C SER A 288 38.03 -12.44 34.62
N VAL A 289 38.35 -13.02 33.45
CA VAL A 289 39.22 -14.21 33.33
C VAL A 289 40.69 -13.83 33.25
N TYR A 290 41.02 -12.84 32.42
CA TYR A 290 42.41 -12.48 32.12
C TYR A 290 42.86 -11.21 32.86
N GLY A 291 41.94 -10.47 33.49
CA GLY A 291 42.22 -9.28 34.29
C GLY A 291 42.54 -8.04 33.46
N ASN A 292 43.51 -8.14 32.55
CA ASN A 292 44.06 -7.02 31.80
C ASN A 292 43.83 -7.08 30.29
N LEU A 293 43.12 -8.09 29.79
CA LEU A 293 42.88 -8.29 28.36
C LEU A 293 41.39 -8.58 28.09
N PRO A 294 40.66 -7.70 27.39
CA PRO A 294 39.34 -8.03 26.89
C PRO A 294 39.45 -9.03 25.73
N LEU A 295 38.43 -9.89 25.55
CA LEU A 295 38.40 -10.87 24.47
C LEU A 295 37.96 -10.28 23.13
N ILE A 296 37.17 -9.21 23.18
CA ILE A 296 36.70 -8.47 22.02
C ILE A 296 36.89 -6.98 22.31
N GLU A 297 37.13 -6.17 21.30
CA GLU A 297 37.18 -4.71 21.41
C GLU A 297 36.04 -4.13 20.57
N PRO A 298 35.46 -2.98 20.97
CA PRO A 298 34.43 -2.34 20.17
C PRO A 298 35.00 -1.94 18.82
N LEU A 299 34.26 -2.22 17.74
CA LEU A 299 34.70 -1.87 16.40
C LEU A 299 34.85 -0.37 16.28
N GLU A 300 36.00 0.08 15.79
CA GLU A 300 36.24 1.51 15.48
C GLU A 300 35.54 1.95 14.19
N SER A 301 34.90 1.04 13.47
CA SER A 301 34.16 1.31 12.25
C SER A 301 32.73 0.80 12.32
N ARG A 302 31.78 1.56 11.79
CA ARG A 302 30.37 1.18 11.62
C ARG A 302 29.98 1.21 10.15
N GLU A 303 29.34 0.15 9.68
CA GLU A 303 28.71 0.14 8.36
C GLU A 303 27.42 0.98 8.36
N SER A 304 27.38 2.02 7.54
CA SER A 304 26.21 2.88 7.38
C SER A 304 25.80 3.00 5.91
N LYS A 305 24.49 2.92 5.66
CA LYS A 305 23.91 3.14 4.33
C LYS A 305 23.64 4.62 4.14
N LYS A 306 24.42 5.33 3.31
CA LYS A 306 24.27 6.77 3.06
C LYS A 306 24.02 7.13 1.60
N ILE A 307 23.47 8.33 1.39
CA ILE A 307 23.32 9.00 0.09
C ILE A 307 24.21 10.25 0.17
N GLU A 308 25.34 10.28 -0.55
CA GLU A 308 26.28 11.40 -0.50
C GLU A 308 25.82 12.56 -1.41
N GLU A 309 25.39 12.26 -2.63
CA GLU A 309 25.04 13.28 -3.63
C GLU A 309 23.74 12.89 -4.37
N LEU A 310 22.73 13.76 -4.26
CA LEU A 310 21.41 13.57 -4.86
C LEU A 310 20.93 14.87 -5.49
N ALA A 311 20.45 14.81 -6.72
CA ALA A 311 19.81 15.95 -7.38
C ALA A 311 18.28 15.75 -7.35
N LEU A 312 17.57 16.68 -6.73
CA LEU A 312 16.11 16.75 -6.77
C LEU A 312 15.70 17.86 -7.74
N VAL A 313 15.14 17.48 -8.88
CA VAL A 313 14.59 18.43 -9.85
C VAL A 313 13.09 18.53 -9.65
N ILE A 314 12.58 19.74 -9.44
CA ILE A 314 11.16 20.05 -9.32
C ILE A 314 10.72 20.78 -10.59
N ASP A 315 9.77 20.19 -11.29
CA ASP A 315 9.05 20.82 -12.38
C ASP A 315 8.15 21.94 -11.83
N THR A 316 8.36 23.18 -12.28
CA THR A 316 7.57 24.36 -11.89
C THR A 316 6.58 24.80 -12.98
N SER A 317 6.23 23.89 -13.89
CA SER A 317 5.18 24.13 -14.89
C SER A 317 3.81 24.42 -14.26
N TYR A 318 2.95 25.10 -15.04
CA TYR A 318 1.63 25.62 -14.63
C TYR A 318 0.69 24.57 -14.00
N SER A 319 0.96 23.28 -14.19
CA SER A 319 0.15 22.14 -13.73
C SER A 319 0.53 21.60 -12.34
N THR A 320 1.61 22.06 -11.71
CA THR A 320 2.04 21.59 -10.38
C THR A 320 1.64 22.58 -9.28
N SER A 321 0.87 22.11 -8.28
CA SER A 321 0.45 22.95 -7.15
C SER A 321 1.55 23.03 -6.09
N GLY A 322 1.84 24.24 -5.62
CA GLY A 322 2.95 24.46 -4.70
C GLY A 322 2.82 23.83 -3.32
N GLU A 323 1.58 23.55 -2.90
CA GLU A 323 1.30 22.84 -1.64
C GLU A 323 1.77 21.37 -1.72
N LEU A 324 1.59 20.70 -2.87
CA LEU A 324 2.01 19.31 -3.05
C LEU A 324 3.53 19.17 -3.05
N VAL A 325 4.23 20.09 -3.72
CA VAL A 325 5.70 20.12 -3.74
C VAL A 325 6.26 20.31 -2.32
N ARG A 326 5.66 21.20 -1.53
CA ARG A 326 6.05 21.42 -0.13
C ARG A 326 5.82 20.19 0.74
N ALA A 327 4.67 19.53 0.59
CA ALA A 327 4.37 18.30 1.31
C ALA A 327 5.36 17.16 0.96
N PHE A 328 5.72 17.05 -0.32
CA PHE A 328 6.73 16.09 -0.78
C PHE A 328 8.13 16.38 -0.21
N LEU A 329 8.55 17.65 -0.18
CA LEU A 329 9.82 18.04 0.44
C LEU A 329 9.81 17.73 1.95
N ALA A 330 8.70 17.95 2.64
CA ALA A 330 8.56 17.63 4.06
C ALA A 330 8.62 16.13 4.36
N GLU A 331 8.05 15.29 3.49
CA GLU A 331 8.19 13.84 3.64
C GLU A 331 9.61 13.38 3.33
N THR A 332 10.22 13.89 2.25
CA THR A 332 11.63 13.61 1.94
C THR A 332 12.51 14.00 3.12
N TYR A 333 12.27 15.15 3.75
CA TYR A 333 12.95 15.56 4.98
C TYR A 333 12.70 14.58 6.14
N THR A 334 11.46 14.17 6.38
CA THR A 334 11.13 13.22 7.46
C THR A 334 11.83 11.86 7.24
N LEU A 335 11.88 11.39 5.99
CA LEU A 335 12.60 10.17 5.61
C LEU A 335 14.12 10.30 5.77
N LEU A 336 14.66 11.51 5.58
CA LEU A 336 16.06 11.83 5.81
C LEU A 336 16.37 11.97 7.31
N LYS A 337 15.49 12.61 8.10
CA LYS A 337 15.63 12.84 9.55
C LYS A 337 15.48 11.58 10.38
N GLY A 338 14.51 10.70 10.05
CA GLY A 338 14.28 9.44 10.75
C GLY A 338 15.41 8.41 10.63
N ARG A 339 16.52 8.78 9.99
CA ARG A 339 17.75 7.99 9.93
C ARG A 339 18.84 8.82 10.59
N GLU A 340 19.13 8.55 11.86
CA GLU A 340 20.11 9.24 12.73
C GLU A 340 21.56 9.34 12.20
N ASN A 341 21.83 8.92 10.95
CA ASN A 341 23.18 8.75 10.42
C ASN A 341 23.46 9.47 9.09
N PHE A 342 22.61 10.38 8.60
CA PHE A 342 22.83 10.99 7.27
C PHE A 342 23.60 12.32 7.26
N PHE A 343 23.75 13.02 8.39
CA PHE A 343 24.13 14.45 8.39
C PHE A 343 25.63 14.77 8.50
N HIS A 344 26.51 13.88 8.03
CA HIS A 344 27.90 14.27 7.78
C HIS A 344 28.20 14.22 6.28
N ARG A 345 28.15 15.41 5.66
CA ARG A 345 28.46 15.72 4.25
C ARG A 345 27.47 15.14 3.22
N MET A 346 26.25 15.66 3.20
CA MET A 346 25.34 15.48 2.06
C MET A 346 25.46 16.68 1.10
N ASN A 347 25.49 16.45 -0.20
CA ASN A 347 25.31 17.49 -1.22
C ASN A 347 23.97 17.23 -1.93
N LEU A 348 22.90 17.82 -1.42
CA LEU A 348 21.59 17.79 -2.06
C LEU A 348 21.45 19.04 -2.94
N HIS A 349 21.21 18.86 -4.23
CA HIS A 349 20.89 19.97 -5.14
C HIS A 349 19.39 19.98 -5.40
N LEU A 350 18.73 21.04 -4.96
CA LEU A 350 17.32 21.28 -5.20
C LEU A 350 17.18 22.24 -6.39
N ILE A 351 16.83 21.68 -7.54
CA ILE A 351 16.80 22.40 -8.82
C ILE A 351 15.34 22.63 -9.21
N GLN A 352 14.96 23.90 -9.42
CA GLN A 352 13.68 24.24 -10.04
C GLN A 352 13.88 24.40 -11.55
N ALA A 353 13.11 23.69 -12.36
CA ALA A 353 13.21 23.73 -13.82
C ALA A 353 11.83 23.79 -14.48
N ASP A 354 11.73 24.53 -15.58
CA ASP A 354 10.57 24.55 -16.49
C ASP A 354 11.01 24.28 -17.94
N ASN A 355 11.11 25.31 -18.79
CA ASN A 355 11.82 25.29 -20.06
C ASN A 355 13.31 25.63 -19.89
N ALA A 356 13.71 26.09 -18.71
CA ALA A 356 15.10 26.34 -18.33
C ALA A 356 15.27 26.11 -16.82
N VAL A 357 16.50 25.95 -16.36
CA VAL A 357 16.80 25.93 -14.92
C VAL A 357 16.57 27.33 -14.36
N ARG A 358 15.70 27.45 -13.36
CA ARG A 358 15.32 28.72 -12.72
C ARG A 358 16.14 28.99 -11.48
N GLN A 359 16.36 27.95 -10.68
CA GLN A 359 17.05 28.06 -9.41
C GLN A 359 17.71 26.74 -9.06
N ASP A 360 18.90 26.82 -8.48
CA ASP A 360 19.63 25.71 -7.89
C ASP A 360 19.95 26.09 -6.45
N ILE A 361 19.41 25.33 -5.49
CA ILE A 361 19.66 25.51 -4.06
C ILE A 361 20.52 24.33 -3.62
N LEU A 362 21.76 24.63 -3.27
CA LEU A 362 22.67 23.68 -2.66
C LEU A 362 22.35 23.57 -1.17
N ILE A 363 22.11 22.35 -0.71
CA ILE A 363 21.79 22.02 0.68
C ILE A 363 22.87 21.07 1.20
N ARG A 364 23.63 21.54 2.20
CA ARG A 364 24.69 20.79 2.88
C ARG A 364 24.35 20.39 4.31
N ASN A 365 23.50 21.19 4.97
CA ASN A 365 23.13 21.03 6.36
C ASN A 365 21.61 20.99 6.57
N GLU A 366 21.17 20.51 7.74
CA GLU A 366 19.74 20.46 8.13
C GLU A 366 19.11 21.85 8.16
N ASP A 367 19.82 22.84 8.71
CA ASP A 367 19.33 24.23 8.79
C ASP A 367 19.12 24.86 7.41
N GLU A 368 19.99 24.55 6.44
CA GLU A 368 19.88 25.03 5.07
C GLU A 368 18.66 24.43 4.35
N LEU A 369 18.33 23.17 4.65
CA LEU A 369 17.14 22.51 4.14
C LEU A 369 15.86 23.15 4.72
N ILE A 370 15.83 23.40 6.04
CA ILE A 370 14.71 24.05 6.72
C ILE A 370 14.51 25.48 6.19
N HIS A 371 15.60 26.22 6.01
CA HIS A 371 15.55 27.55 5.40
C HIS A 371 15.02 27.51 3.97
N ALA A 372 15.48 26.55 3.16
CA ALA A 372 15.01 26.36 1.79
C ALA A 372 13.52 26.01 1.74
N MET A 373 12.99 25.26 2.71
CA MET A 373 11.57 24.94 2.84
C MET A 373 10.73 26.17 3.23
N ASN A 374 11.18 26.94 4.22
CA ASN A 374 10.44 28.11 4.73
C ASN A 374 10.37 29.24 3.69
N HIS A 375 11.43 29.42 2.89
CA HIS A 375 11.51 30.43 1.83
C HIS A 375 11.25 29.84 0.44
N PHE A 376 10.60 28.68 0.35
CA PHE A 376 10.35 28.01 -0.93
C PHE A 376 9.32 28.78 -1.77
N GLU A 377 9.79 29.70 -2.61
CA GLU A 377 8.97 30.34 -3.63
C GLU A 377 9.09 29.57 -4.95
N LEU A 378 7.95 29.16 -5.51
CA LEU A 378 7.91 28.59 -6.85
C LEU A 378 8.02 29.72 -7.86
N ARG A 379 9.14 29.76 -8.58
CA ARG A 379 9.37 30.71 -9.67
C ARG A 379 9.27 29.95 -10.99
N GLY A 380 8.16 30.11 -11.68
CA GLY A 380 7.84 29.32 -12.87
C GLY A 380 6.55 29.76 -13.59
N GLY A 381 6.10 28.93 -14.53
CA GLY A 381 4.93 29.17 -15.39
C GLY A 381 5.15 28.97 -16.89
N GLY A 382 6.32 28.46 -17.30
CA GLY A 382 6.62 28.12 -18.70
C GLY A 382 6.11 26.73 -19.12
N GLY A 383 6.38 26.37 -20.39
CA GLY A 383 6.20 24.99 -20.88
C GLY A 383 7.19 24.01 -20.25
N THR A 384 7.05 22.73 -20.59
CA THR A 384 7.79 21.63 -19.95
C THR A 384 8.80 21.01 -20.92
N ASP A 385 10.10 21.27 -20.70
CA ASP A 385 11.19 20.56 -21.37
C ASP A 385 12.14 20.01 -20.31
N PHE A 386 12.33 18.69 -20.28
CA PHE A 386 13.15 18.06 -19.24
C PHE A 386 14.65 18.17 -19.54
N ARG A 387 15.04 18.33 -20.82
CA ARG A 387 16.45 18.33 -21.27
C ARG A 387 17.35 19.37 -20.58
N PRO A 388 16.93 20.63 -20.36
CA PRO A 388 17.77 21.66 -19.75
C PRO A 388 18.25 21.30 -18.34
N ALA A 389 17.42 20.60 -17.56
CA ALA A 389 17.81 20.14 -16.23
C ALA A 389 18.86 19.03 -16.29
N PHE A 390 18.76 18.10 -17.25
CA PHE A 390 19.79 17.09 -17.47
C PHE A 390 21.12 17.71 -17.95
N GLU A 391 21.05 18.67 -18.88
CA GLU A 391 22.24 19.38 -19.35
C GLU A 391 22.94 20.16 -18.23
N TYR A 392 22.17 20.79 -17.34
CA TYR A 392 22.73 21.50 -16.18
C TYR A 392 23.39 20.54 -15.18
N VAL A 393 22.78 19.39 -14.91
CA VAL A 393 23.37 18.37 -14.04
C VAL A 393 24.63 17.75 -14.66
N ASP A 394 24.63 17.52 -15.97
CA ASP A 394 25.82 17.06 -16.71
C ASP A 394 26.95 18.11 -16.64
N GLN A 395 26.63 19.41 -16.74
CA GLN A 395 27.61 20.48 -16.54
C GLN A 395 28.18 20.49 -15.12
N LEU A 396 27.35 20.36 -14.09
CA LEU A 396 27.80 20.26 -12.70
C LEU A 396 28.69 19.03 -12.45
N CYS A 397 28.40 17.92 -13.13
CA CYS A 397 29.23 16.73 -13.11
C CYS A 397 30.58 16.96 -13.81
N ALA A 398 30.58 17.66 -14.95
CA ALA A 398 31.80 18.03 -15.68
C ALA A 398 32.68 19.02 -14.90
N GLU A 399 32.08 19.93 -14.14
CA GLU A 399 32.75 20.88 -13.26
C GLU A 399 33.31 20.24 -11.98
N LYS A 400 33.13 18.92 -11.78
CA LYS A 400 33.51 18.17 -10.56
C LYS A 400 32.90 18.73 -9.26
N LYS A 401 31.77 19.45 -9.36
CA LYS A 401 30.98 19.83 -8.19
C LYS A 401 30.28 18.61 -7.59
N PHE A 402 29.96 17.63 -8.43
CA PHE A 402 29.60 16.27 -8.04
C PHE A 402 30.83 15.36 -8.13
N SER A 403 31.12 14.66 -7.06
CA SER A 403 32.17 13.63 -7.02
C SER A 403 31.64 12.25 -7.40
N ASN A 404 30.37 11.96 -7.10
CA ASN A 404 29.70 10.70 -7.40
C ASN A 404 28.16 10.85 -7.35
N LEU A 405 27.58 11.53 -8.34
CA LEU A 405 26.13 11.69 -8.46
C LEU A 405 25.45 10.32 -8.61
N ARG A 406 24.76 9.88 -7.56
CA ARG A 406 24.12 8.55 -7.54
C ARG A 406 22.80 8.54 -8.29
N GLY A 407 22.03 9.63 -8.18
CA GLY A 407 20.83 9.73 -8.96
C GLY A 407 20.16 11.08 -8.97
N LEU A 408 19.28 11.22 -9.95
CA LEU A 408 18.43 12.39 -10.16
C LEU A 408 16.98 11.96 -9.97
N LEU A 409 16.31 12.60 -9.02
CA LEU A 409 14.88 12.47 -8.81
C LEU A 409 14.19 13.67 -9.47
N TYR A 410 13.41 13.40 -10.51
CA TYR A 410 12.69 14.40 -11.26
C TYR A 410 11.21 14.33 -10.90
N PHE A 411 10.66 15.40 -10.35
CA PHE A 411 9.27 15.50 -10.00
C PHE A 411 8.50 16.20 -11.11
N THR A 412 7.53 15.52 -11.74
CA THR A 412 6.80 16.05 -12.89
C THR A 412 5.42 15.40 -13.04
N ASP A 413 4.51 16.06 -13.76
CA ASP A 413 3.22 15.50 -14.19
C ASP A 413 3.35 14.58 -15.43
N GLY A 414 4.54 14.53 -16.03
CA GLY A 414 4.87 13.64 -17.15
C GLY A 414 4.53 14.17 -18.54
N MET A 415 4.09 15.42 -18.66
CA MET A 415 3.81 16.04 -19.96
C MET A 415 4.99 16.91 -20.42
N GLY A 416 6.03 16.29 -20.97
CA GLY A 416 7.19 17.01 -21.50
C GLY A 416 8.07 16.19 -22.44
N THR A 417 9.09 16.84 -23.01
CA THR A 417 10.06 16.18 -23.90
C THR A 417 11.16 15.52 -23.07
N TYR A 418 11.21 14.19 -23.09
CA TYR A 418 12.25 13.42 -22.40
C TYR A 418 13.56 13.38 -23.20
N PRO A 419 14.72 13.30 -22.52
CA PRO A 419 15.99 13.08 -23.21
C PRO A 419 16.01 11.72 -23.92
N ALA A 420 16.54 11.69 -25.14
CA ALA A 420 16.59 10.47 -25.96
C ALA A 420 17.66 9.46 -25.49
N ARG A 421 18.68 9.93 -24.76
CA ARG A 421 19.81 9.12 -24.28
C ARG A 421 19.75 8.96 -22.76
N ARG A 422 20.10 7.76 -22.30
CA ARG A 422 20.26 7.46 -20.87
C ARG A 422 21.48 8.21 -20.32
N PRO A 423 21.31 9.03 -19.26
CA PRO A 423 22.43 9.69 -18.59
C PRO A 423 23.29 8.68 -17.80
N GLY A 424 24.49 9.10 -17.39
CA GLY A 424 25.45 8.25 -16.67
C GLY A 424 25.06 7.92 -15.22
N TYR A 425 23.98 8.50 -14.72
CA TYR A 425 23.47 8.36 -13.35
C TYR A 425 22.05 7.75 -13.33
N ASP A 426 21.67 7.17 -12.19
CA ASP A 426 20.33 6.60 -12.06
C ASP A 426 19.27 7.70 -11.98
N THR A 427 18.18 7.53 -12.72
CA THR A 427 17.19 8.57 -12.96
C THR A 427 15.81 8.06 -12.61
N ALA A 428 15.11 8.82 -11.80
CA ALA A 428 13.77 8.51 -11.38
C ALA A 428 12.83 9.65 -11.73
N PHE A 429 11.73 9.35 -12.41
CA PHE A 429 10.61 10.27 -12.52
C PHE A 429 9.56 9.92 -11.46
N LEU A 430 9.26 10.91 -10.63
CA LEU A 430 8.24 10.89 -9.60
C LEU A 430 6.99 11.58 -10.17
N PHE A 431 5.92 10.81 -10.34
CA PHE A 431 4.65 11.29 -10.85
C PHE A 431 3.64 11.44 -9.71
N LEU A 432 2.94 12.57 -9.64
CA LEU A 432 1.85 12.78 -8.70
C LEU A 432 0.51 12.32 -9.28
N GLY A 433 -0.16 11.40 -8.58
CA GLY A 433 -1.55 11.02 -8.83
C GLY A 433 -1.79 10.15 -10.07
N GLU A 434 -3.06 9.98 -10.44
CA GLU A 434 -3.51 9.09 -11.52
C GLU A 434 -3.46 9.72 -12.93
N ARG A 435 -2.92 10.95 -13.07
CA ARG A 435 -2.85 11.67 -14.35
C ARG A 435 -1.69 11.20 -15.23
N PHE A 436 -1.53 9.89 -15.38
CA PHE A 436 -0.39 9.34 -16.10
C PHE A 436 -0.81 8.42 -17.24
N ASP A 437 -0.52 8.87 -18.46
CA ASP A 437 -0.45 8.01 -19.63
C ASP A 437 0.96 7.40 -19.71
N ASP A 438 1.03 6.07 -19.53
CA ASP A 438 2.26 5.27 -19.53
C ASP A 438 3.12 5.39 -20.81
N ALA A 439 2.59 6.05 -21.85
CA ALA A 439 3.03 5.98 -23.23
C ALA A 439 4.31 6.78 -23.56
N ASN A 440 4.69 7.79 -22.77
CA ASN A 440 5.75 8.74 -23.19
C ASN A 440 7.08 8.65 -22.42
N VAL A 441 7.14 7.90 -21.31
CA VAL A 441 8.36 7.84 -20.49
C VAL A 441 9.36 6.81 -21.07
N PRO A 442 10.64 7.18 -21.25
CA PRO A 442 11.66 6.28 -21.77
C PRO A 442 11.83 5.02 -20.90
N PRO A 443 12.11 3.85 -21.51
CA PRO A 443 12.23 2.57 -20.79
C PRO A 443 13.45 2.49 -19.85
N TRP A 444 14.41 3.40 -20.00
CA TRP A 444 15.60 3.45 -19.14
C TRP A 444 15.38 4.17 -17.81
N ALA A 445 14.31 4.97 -17.68
CA ALA A 445 14.05 5.76 -16.48
C ALA A 445 13.23 4.96 -15.47
N MET A 446 13.56 5.10 -14.17
CA MET A 446 12.77 4.51 -13.11
C MET A 446 11.49 5.34 -12.90
N LYS A 447 10.34 4.69 -12.82
CA LYS A 447 9.06 5.36 -12.58
C LYS A 447 8.59 5.11 -11.14
N VAL A 448 8.18 6.16 -10.44
CA VAL A 448 7.49 6.05 -9.16
C VAL A 448 6.24 6.92 -9.23
N VAL A 449 5.08 6.32 -9.01
CA VAL A 449 3.82 7.06 -8.88
C VAL A 449 3.56 7.23 -7.40
N LEU A 450 3.48 8.47 -6.98
CA LEU A 450 3.24 8.91 -5.62
C LEU A 450 1.75 9.25 -5.49
N ASP A 451 1.07 8.63 -4.51
CA ASP A 451 -0.30 8.99 -4.19
C ASP A 451 -0.29 10.32 -3.42
N GLU A 452 -1.02 11.33 -3.89
CA GLU A 452 -1.09 12.66 -3.23
C GLU A 452 -1.48 12.57 -1.75
N GLU A 453 -2.19 11.51 -1.35
CA GLU A 453 -2.65 11.29 0.03
C GLU A 453 -1.58 10.76 0.99
N GLU A 454 -0.46 10.23 0.50
CA GLU A 454 0.71 9.95 1.35
C GLU A 454 1.26 11.29 1.92
N PHE A 455 1.07 12.38 1.18
CA PHE A 455 1.63 13.70 1.44
C PHE A 455 0.63 14.71 2.08
N THR A 456 -0.68 14.59 1.85
CA THR A 456 -1.68 15.57 2.36
C THR A 456 -2.18 15.32 3.79
N GLY A 457 -1.66 14.31 4.50
CA GLY A 457 -2.03 14.05 5.90
C GLY A 457 -1.68 15.23 6.83
N ALA A 458 -2.42 15.38 7.93
CA ALA A 458 -2.37 16.50 8.89
C ALA A 458 -0.99 16.85 9.53
N ALA A 459 0.09 16.15 9.15
CA ALA A 459 1.47 16.52 9.42
C ALA A 459 2.02 17.61 8.45
N ALA A 460 1.28 17.96 7.39
CA ALA A 460 1.54 19.15 6.57
C ALA A 460 1.12 20.46 7.27
N ARG A 461 1.21 20.52 8.61
CA ARG A 461 1.48 21.76 9.32
C ARG A 461 3.00 21.83 9.54
N PRO A 462 3.77 22.36 8.58
CA PRO A 462 5.20 22.63 8.81
C PRO A 462 5.42 23.57 10.00
N ALA A 463 4.38 24.28 10.46
CA ALA A 463 4.43 25.18 11.60
C ALA A 463 4.39 24.50 12.99
N SER A 464 3.90 23.26 13.12
CA SER A 464 3.75 22.62 14.45
C SER A 464 4.95 21.79 14.86
N ALA A 465 5.56 21.01 13.95
CA ALA A 465 6.78 20.27 14.27
C ALA A 465 7.97 21.22 14.58
N LEU A 466 7.91 22.45 14.05
CA LEU A 466 8.90 23.51 14.29
C LEU A 466 8.61 24.26 15.61
N ALA A 467 7.33 24.42 15.99
CA ALA A 467 6.95 24.93 17.31
C ALA A 467 7.26 23.93 18.44
N ASP A 468 7.06 22.64 18.19
CA ASP A 468 7.36 21.58 19.17
C ASP A 468 8.89 21.36 19.31
N ALA A 469 9.66 21.44 18.21
CA ALA A 469 11.12 21.36 18.27
C ALA A 469 11.79 22.61 18.90
N LEU A 470 11.26 23.80 18.65
CA LEU A 470 11.73 25.03 19.32
C LEU A 470 11.34 25.06 20.81
N ALA A 471 10.20 24.49 21.19
CA ALA A 471 9.80 24.38 22.60
C ALA A 471 10.68 23.38 23.38
N GLU A 472 11.14 22.29 22.74
CA GLU A 472 12.06 21.33 23.38
C GLU A 472 13.50 21.90 23.54
N GLU A 473 13.96 22.78 22.64
CA GLU A 473 15.27 23.44 22.79
C GLU A 473 15.27 24.55 23.85
N ASP A 474 14.18 25.31 24.01
CA ASP A 474 14.08 26.38 25.00
C ASP A 474 13.92 25.84 26.45
N ASP A 475 13.34 24.65 26.66
CA ASP A 475 13.15 24.06 28.00
C ASP A 475 14.46 23.46 28.58
N LEU A 476 15.39 23.00 27.74
CA LEU A 476 16.66 22.42 28.19
C LEU A 476 17.61 23.43 28.85
N TYR A 477 17.46 24.73 28.56
CA TYR A 477 18.27 25.80 29.16
C TYR A 477 17.63 26.47 30.37
N HIS A 478 16.34 26.22 30.64
CA HIS A 478 15.65 26.81 31.79
C HIS A 478 15.79 25.99 33.09
N GLU A 479 15.99 24.67 33.01
CA GLU A 479 16.14 23.81 34.19
C GLU A 479 17.54 23.89 34.85
N LEU A 480 18.57 24.38 34.14
CA LEU A 480 19.94 24.50 34.68
C LEU A 480 20.19 25.78 35.48
N ASN A 481 19.23 26.71 35.52
CA ASN A 481 19.38 28.01 36.23
C ASN A 481 18.55 28.11 37.53
N ASN A 482 17.88 27.02 37.95
CA ASN A 482 17.05 26.98 39.17
C ASN A 482 17.41 25.79 40.10
N SER A 483 18.70 25.55 40.30
CA SER A 483 19.20 24.72 41.42
C SER A 483 20.32 25.41 42.20
#